data_AF-A0A8B3CXA4-F1
#
_entry.id   AF-A0A8B3CXA4-F1
#
_cell.length_a   1.000
_cell.length_b   1.000
_cell.length_c   1.000
_cell.angle_alpha   90.00
_cell.angle_beta   90.00
_cell.angle_gamma   90.00
#
_symmetry.space_group_name_H-M   'P 1'
#
loop_
_entity.id
_entity.type
_entity.pdbx_description
1 polymer ?
#
loop_
_entity_poly.entity_id
_entity_poly.type
_entity_poly.pdbx_seq_one_letter_code
_entity_poly.pdbx_strand_id
1 'polypeptide(L)'
;MKAVYSSCSFIAPLVEGPENSSATVLLEGELFQDVSTSETLDASSIPSLTKVTFDGTQRLRSSNYKVNGYLFPTFDVTFTVNNGKIALENFNDLDNAYISVEEVLHASGTIGDEKIDKDFPFKSRYKLK
;
A
#
# COMPACT_ATOMS: atom_id res chain seq x y z
N MET A 1 -10.31 -0.75 -10.41
CA MET A 1 -10.55 -2.15 -9.96
C MET A 1 -11.25 -2.12 -8.60
N LYS A 2 -12.23 -3.00 -8.35
CA LYS A 2 -12.92 -3.12 -7.04
C LYS A 2 -12.68 -4.51 -6.45
N ALA A 3 -12.15 -4.59 -5.24
CA ALA A 3 -11.99 -5.84 -4.49
C ALA A 3 -12.91 -5.86 -3.26
N VAL A 4 -13.46 -7.04 -2.95
CA VAL A 4 -14.27 -7.30 -1.75
C VAL A 4 -13.64 -8.46 -0.99
N TYR A 5 -13.29 -8.23 0.27
CA TYR A 5 -12.75 -9.26 1.16
C TYR A 5 -13.82 -9.63 2.17
N SER A 6 -14.21 -10.91 2.22
CA SER A 6 -15.22 -11.43 3.16
C SER A 6 -14.64 -12.62 3.92
N SER A 7 -14.63 -12.54 5.26
CA SER A 7 -14.23 -13.64 6.16
C SER A 7 -12.89 -14.30 5.79
N CYS A 8 -11.81 -13.51 5.70
CA CYS A 8 -10.48 -13.98 5.34
C CYS A 8 -9.55 -14.08 6.56
N SER A 9 -8.70 -15.11 6.57
CA SER A 9 -7.57 -15.22 7.49
C SER A 9 -6.27 -14.90 6.76
N PHE A 10 -5.41 -14.11 7.37
CA PHE A 10 -4.07 -13.83 6.85
C PHE A 10 -3.05 -13.78 7.99
N ILE A 11 -1.79 -14.06 7.68
CA ILE A 11 -0.69 -13.93 8.64
C ILE A 11 -0.20 -12.48 8.58
N ALA A 12 -0.31 -11.75 9.68
CA ALA A 12 0.20 -10.39 9.79
C ALA A 12 1.42 -10.35 10.72
N PRO A 13 2.46 -9.54 10.41
CA PRO A 13 3.53 -9.28 11.35
C PRO A 13 2.98 -8.56 12.59
N LEU A 14 3.48 -8.93 13.77
CA LEU A 14 3.13 -8.25 15.01
C LEU A 14 3.88 -6.91 15.09
N VAL A 15 3.13 -5.83 15.29
CA VAL A 15 3.70 -4.48 15.49
C VAL A 15 4.43 -4.39 16.83
N GLU A 16 3.92 -5.09 17.84
CA GLU A 16 4.56 -5.26 19.16
C GLU A 16 4.80 -6.75 19.41
N GLY A 17 6.07 -7.16 19.42
CA GLY A 17 6.48 -8.54 19.63
C GLY A 17 7.96 -8.78 19.35
N PRO A 18 8.48 -9.99 19.62
CA PRO A 18 9.83 -10.38 19.19
C PRO A 18 10.00 -10.18 17.67
N GLU A 19 11.21 -9.88 17.21
CA GLU A 19 11.50 -9.80 15.77
C GLU A 19 11.01 -11.06 15.03
N ASN A 20 10.40 -10.86 13.85
CA ASN A 20 9.81 -11.91 13.00
C ASN A 20 8.60 -12.65 13.60
N SER A 21 7.96 -12.09 14.63
CA SER A 21 6.71 -12.65 15.15
C SER A 21 5.51 -12.24 14.28
N SER A 22 4.62 -13.19 14.04
CA SER A 22 3.42 -12.99 13.23
C SER A 22 2.23 -13.71 13.85
N ALA A 23 1.04 -13.15 13.71
CA ALA A 23 -0.21 -13.75 14.19
C ALA A 23 -1.17 -14.02 13.03
N THR A 24 -1.99 -15.06 13.18
CA THR A 24 -3.16 -15.23 12.32
C THR A 24 -4.17 -14.17 12.68
N VAL A 25 -4.52 -13.35 11.70
CA VAL A 25 -5.54 -12.32 11.79
C VAL A 25 -6.77 -12.84 11.08
N LEU A 26 -7.84 -13.06 11.83
CA LEU A 26 -9.16 -13.36 11.29
C LEU A 26 -9.92 -12.05 11.11
N LEU A 27 -10.27 -11.72 9.87
CA LEU A 27 -11.10 -10.58 9.55
C LEU A 27 -12.53 -11.06 9.25
N GLU A 28 -13.49 -10.67 10.08
CA GLU A 28 -14.91 -11.01 9.90
C GLU A 28 -15.68 -9.75 9.50
N GLY A 29 -16.09 -9.64 8.25
CA GLY A 29 -16.77 -8.46 7.70
C GLY A 29 -16.42 -8.25 6.23
N GLU A 30 -16.84 -7.12 5.67
CA GLU A 30 -16.53 -6.74 4.28
C GLU A 30 -15.60 -5.53 4.25
N LEU A 31 -14.47 -5.69 3.54
CA LEU A 31 -13.62 -4.57 3.13
C LEU A 31 -13.79 -4.31 1.64
N PHE A 32 -13.93 -3.04 1.28
CA PHE A 32 -14.05 -2.58 -0.10
C PHE A 32 -12.82 -1.76 -0.47
N GLN A 33 -12.18 -2.14 -1.56
CA GLN A 33 -11.03 -1.43 -2.10
C GLN A 33 -11.31 -1.00 -3.53
N ASP A 34 -11.30 0.31 -3.79
CA ASP A 34 -11.30 0.87 -5.14
C ASP A 34 -9.89 1.37 -5.45
N VAL A 35 -9.34 0.99 -6.60
CA VAL A 35 -8.02 1.43 -7.07
C VAL A 35 -8.11 2.00 -8.48
N SER A 36 -7.45 3.15 -8.68
CA SER A 36 -7.17 3.77 -9.97
C SER A 36 -5.70 4.18 -9.99
N THR A 37 -4.96 3.76 -11.01
CA THR A 37 -3.55 4.14 -11.18
C THR A 37 -3.30 4.52 -12.63
N SER A 38 -2.36 5.44 -12.82
CA SER A 38 -1.81 5.84 -14.11
C SER A 38 -0.30 5.83 -14.00
N GLU A 39 0.36 5.22 -14.96
CA GLU A 39 1.82 5.07 -14.98
C GLU A 39 2.36 5.62 -16.30
N THR A 40 3.46 6.36 -16.23
CA THR A 40 4.18 6.89 -17.38
C THR A 40 5.63 6.44 -17.29
N LEU A 41 6.07 5.67 -18.29
CA LEU A 41 7.47 5.33 -18.47
C LEU A 41 8.24 6.59 -18.89
N ASP A 42 9.31 6.93 -18.15
CA ASP A 42 10.17 8.05 -18.47
C ASP A 42 10.95 7.76 -19.77
N ALA A 43 11.02 8.74 -20.69
CA ALA A 43 11.76 8.64 -21.94
C ALA A 43 13.27 8.40 -21.75
N SER A 44 13.82 8.73 -20.58
CA SER A 44 15.21 8.45 -20.20
C SER A 44 15.46 7.01 -19.74
N SER A 45 14.42 6.17 -19.72
CA SER A 45 14.54 4.76 -19.34
C SER A 45 15.40 3.97 -20.34
N ILE A 46 16.29 3.14 -19.80
CA ILE A 46 17.16 2.22 -20.54
C ILE A 46 17.08 0.81 -19.92
N PRO A 47 17.53 -0.26 -20.60
CA PRO A 47 17.38 -1.62 -20.08
C PRO A 47 17.96 -1.88 -18.68
N SER A 48 19.01 -1.14 -18.28
CA SER A 48 19.61 -1.23 -16.93
C SER A 48 19.01 -0.25 -15.92
N LEU A 49 18.15 0.68 -16.35
CA LEU A 49 17.51 1.67 -15.49
C LEU A 49 16.15 2.07 -16.06
N THR A 50 15.09 1.47 -15.55
CA THR A 50 13.71 1.84 -15.90
C THR A 50 13.18 2.82 -14.87
N LYS A 51 12.65 3.97 -15.32
CA LYS A 51 12.04 4.96 -14.44
C LYS A 51 10.58 5.13 -14.80
N VAL A 52 9.71 5.11 -13.80
CA VAL A 52 8.27 5.25 -13.95
C VAL A 52 7.79 6.36 -13.04
N THR A 53 7.00 7.27 -13.57
CA THR A 53 6.20 8.21 -12.79
C THR A 53 4.79 7.67 -12.70
N PHE A 54 4.15 7.73 -11.54
CA PHE A 54 2.79 7.26 -11.37
C PHE A 54 1.93 8.21 -10.54
N ASP A 55 0.65 8.20 -10.87
CA ASP A 55 -0.41 8.82 -10.10
C ASP A 55 -1.38 7.71 -9.67
N GLY A 56 -1.91 7.82 -8.46
CA GLY A 56 -2.72 6.77 -7.87
C GLY A 56 -3.77 7.31 -6.94
N THR A 57 -4.93 6.67 -6.94
CA THR A 57 -5.94 6.83 -5.90
C THR A 57 -6.40 5.45 -5.46
N GLN A 58 -6.35 5.21 -4.15
CA GLN A 58 -6.87 4.02 -3.51
C GLN A 58 -7.86 4.42 -2.42
N ARG A 59 -9.12 3.99 -2.54
CA ARG A 59 -10.11 4.18 -1.49
C ARG A 59 -10.40 2.85 -0.80
N LEU A 60 -10.14 2.82 0.51
CA LEU A 60 -10.44 1.71 1.39
C LEU A 60 -11.65 2.05 2.26
N ARG A 61 -12.64 1.16 2.28
CA ARG A 61 -13.83 1.27 3.13
C ARG A 61 -14.08 -0.03 3.86
N SER A 62 -14.63 0.03 5.05
CA SER A 62 -15.12 -1.14 5.77
C SER A 62 -16.61 -1.03 6.08
N SER A 63 -17.29 -2.17 6.05
CA SER A 63 -18.54 -2.35 6.80
C SER A 63 -18.23 -2.49 8.29
N ASN A 64 -19.21 -2.83 9.12
CA ASN A 64 -18.91 -3.40 10.44
C ASN A 64 -18.00 -4.63 10.24
N TYR A 65 -16.81 -4.59 10.84
CA TYR A 65 -15.83 -5.67 10.74
C TYR A 65 -15.21 -5.96 12.11
N LYS A 66 -14.85 -7.22 12.31
CA LYS A 66 -14.09 -7.66 13.47
C LYS A 66 -12.72 -8.13 13.06
N VAL A 67 -11.76 -7.92 13.95
CA VAL A 67 -10.43 -8.50 13.86
C VAL A 67 -10.24 -9.38 15.08
N ASN A 68 -10.03 -10.68 14.86
CA ASN A 68 -9.93 -11.68 15.92
C ASN A 68 -11.12 -11.63 16.93
N GLY A 69 -12.34 -11.42 16.42
CA GLY A 69 -13.55 -11.32 17.24
C GLY A 69 -13.83 -9.95 17.87
N TYR A 70 -12.88 -9.01 17.83
CA TYR A 70 -13.05 -7.65 18.36
C TYR A 70 -13.60 -6.72 17.28
N LEU A 71 -14.65 -5.97 17.60
CA LEU A 71 -15.23 -4.96 16.70
C LEU A 71 -14.30 -3.74 16.63
N PHE A 72 -13.90 -3.35 15.43
CA PHE A 72 -13.11 -2.14 15.20
C PHE A 72 -13.96 -1.03 14.59
N PRO A 73 -13.58 0.26 14.76
CA PRO A 73 -14.24 1.36 14.09
C PRO A 73 -14.20 1.18 12.57
N THR A 74 -15.35 1.43 11.92
CA THR A 74 -15.43 1.48 10.46
C THR A 74 -14.55 2.59 9.91
N PHE A 75 -14.06 2.45 8.68
CA PHE A 75 -13.24 3.45 8.03
C PHE A 75 -13.71 3.69 6.61
N ASP A 76 -13.44 4.90 6.13
CA ASP A 76 -13.57 5.32 4.74
C ASP A 76 -12.42 6.27 4.45
N VAL A 77 -11.35 5.75 3.85
CA VAL A 77 -10.09 6.46 3.66
C VAL A 77 -9.70 6.41 2.20
N THR A 78 -9.33 7.57 1.66
CA THR A 78 -8.75 7.71 0.34
C THR A 78 -7.29 8.09 0.45
N PHE A 79 -6.45 7.29 -0.19
CA PHE A 79 -5.03 7.52 -0.36
C PHE A 79 -4.79 8.01 -1.78
N THR A 80 -4.08 9.13 -1.91
CA THR A 80 -3.75 9.73 -3.20
C THR A 80 -2.25 9.91 -3.30
N VAL A 81 -1.67 9.49 -4.42
CA VAL A 81 -0.29 9.76 -4.79
C VAL A 81 -0.32 10.54 -6.09
N ASN A 82 0.40 11.65 -6.13
CA ASN A 82 0.59 12.41 -7.35
C ASN A 82 2.10 12.51 -7.63
N ASN A 83 2.51 12.24 -8.86
CA ASN A 83 3.91 12.22 -9.29
C ASN A 83 4.83 11.33 -8.44
N GLY A 84 4.33 10.17 -7.99
CA GLY A 84 5.15 9.14 -7.37
C GLY A 84 6.19 8.63 -8.37
N LYS A 85 7.36 8.20 -7.88
CA LYS A 85 8.48 7.75 -8.71
C LYS A 85 8.92 6.36 -8.33
N ILE A 86 9.08 5.50 -9.33
CA ILE A 86 9.68 4.17 -9.22
C ILE A 86 10.90 4.13 -10.12
N ALA A 87 12.02 3.60 -9.63
CA ALA A 87 13.18 3.26 -10.44
C ALA A 87 13.55 1.80 -10.25
N LEU A 88 13.61 1.06 -11.36
CA LEU A 88 14.15 -0.30 -11.41
C LEU A 88 15.60 -0.18 -11.88
N GLU A 89 16.53 -0.43 -10.97
CA GLU A 89 17.97 -0.27 -11.17
C GLU A 89 18.62 -1.64 -11.41
N ASN A 90 19.59 -1.70 -12.33
CA ASN A 90 20.37 -2.89 -12.68
C ASN A 90 19.51 -4.10 -13.06
N PHE A 91 18.40 -3.91 -13.78
CA PHE A 91 17.51 -5.02 -14.14
C PHE A 91 18.14 -6.06 -15.08
N ASN A 92 19.30 -5.73 -15.66
CA ASN A 92 20.15 -6.63 -16.44
C ASN A 92 21.04 -7.53 -15.58
N ASP A 93 21.17 -7.26 -14.28
CA ASP A 93 21.92 -8.04 -13.29
C ASP A 93 21.04 -8.24 -12.05
N LEU A 94 20.20 -9.29 -12.10
CA LEU A 94 19.21 -9.56 -11.06
C LEU A 94 19.83 -9.76 -9.66
N ASP A 95 21.06 -10.25 -9.58
CA ASP A 95 21.79 -10.41 -8.31
C ASP A 95 22.10 -9.04 -7.65
N ASN A 96 22.06 -7.96 -8.43
CA ASN A 96 22.31 -6.59 -8.00
C ASN A 96 21.17 -5.63 -8.38
N ALA A 97 19.99 -6.16 -8.69
CA ALA A 97 18.84 -5.36 -9.05
C ALA A 97 18.19 -4.70 -7.82
N TYR A 98 17.72 -3.47 -7.98
CA TYR A 98 17.04 -2.72 -6.93
C TYR A 98 15.75 -2.08 -7.44
N ILE A 99 14.81 -1.90 -6.53
CA ILE A 99 13.60 -1.08 -6.74
C ILE A 99 13.67 0.09 -5.76
N SER A 100 13.74 1.30 -6.29
CA SER A 100 13.64 2.54 -5.53
C SER A 100 12.24 3.12 -5.70
N VAL A 101 11.61 3.54 -4.60
CA VAL A 101 10.30 4.21 -4.59
C VAL A 101 10.45 5.54 -3.85
N GLU A 102 9.92 6.61 -4.42
CA GLU A 102 9.83 7.93 -3.79
C GLU A 102 8.47 8.55 -4.11
N GLU A 103 7.67 8.80 -3.07
CA GLU A 103 6.33 9.34 -3.21
C GLU A 103 5.92 10.16 -1.98
N VAL A 104 4.85 10.94 -2.13
CA VAL A 104 4.12 11.54 -1.01
C VAL A 104 2.70 11.03 -1.08
N LEU A 105 2.32 10.26 -0.07
CA LEU A 105 0.98 9.68 0.06
C LEU A 105 0.11 10.64 0.87
N HIS A 106 -0.93 11.18 0.25
CA HIS A 106 -1.95 11.96 0.94
C HIS A 106 -3.08 11.04 1.39
N ALA A 107 -3.32 10.92 2.70
CA ALA A 107 -4.44 10.17 3.26
C ALA A 107 -5.52 11.11 3.79
N SER A 108 -6.75 10.95 3.28
CA SER A 108 -7.91 11.72 3.69
C SER A 108 -9.13 10.84 3.93
N GLY A 109 -10.00 11.21 4.88
CA GLY A 109 -11.23 10.47 5.16
C GLY A 109 -11.51 10.33 6.65
N THR A 110 -12.04 9.17 7.05
CA THR A 110 -12.51 8.94 8.42
C THR A 110 -12.18 7.54 8.93
N ILE A 111 -11.89 7.44 10.23
CA ILE A 111 -11.79 6.19 11.00
C ILE A 111 -12.64 6.36 12.26
N GLY A 112 -13.75 5.64 12.37
CA GLY A 112 -14.80 5.93 13.36
C GLY A 112 -15.30 7.35 13.17
N ASP A 113 -15.28 8.13 14.25
CA ASP A 113 -15.66 9.55 14.25
C ASP A 113 -14.48 10.50 13.97
N GLU A 114 -13.26 9.97 13.87
CA GLU A 114 -12.06 10.77 13.64
C GLU A 114 -11.86 11.06 12.14
N LYS A 115 -11.53 12.31 11.83
CA LYS A 115 -11.12 12.72 10.48
C LYS A 115 -9.62 12.63 10.33
N ILE A 116 -9.19 12.15 9.18
CA ILE A 116 -7.80 12.15 8.76
C ILE A 116 -7.63 13.01 7.51
N ASP A 117 -6.53 13.75 7.47
CA ASP A 117 -6.11 14.61 6.38
C ASP A 117 -4.60 14.89 6.59
N LYS A 118 -3.76 14.00 6.06
CA LYS A 118 -2.31 14.00 6.35
C LYS A 118 -1.50 13.48 5.18
N ASP A 119 -0.32 14.06 5.01
CA ASP A 119 0.68 13.60 4.06
C ASP A 119 1.73 12.70 4.73
N PHE A 120 2.11 11.64 4.04
CA PHE A 120 3.13 10.68 4.45
C PHE A 120 4.19 10.59 3.34
N PRO A 121 5.36 11.25 3.52
CA PRO A 121 6.46 11.08 2.60
C PRO A 121 7.02 9.66 2.75
N PHE A 122 7.17 8.96 1.62
CA PHE A 122 7.72 7.62 1.59
C PHE A 122 8.90 7.57 0.62
N LYS A 123 10.02 7.04 1.12
CA LYS A 123 11.21 6.81 0.31
C LYS A 123 11.85 5.51 0.74
N SER A 124 12.02 4.60 -0.20
CA SER A 124 12.60 3.30 0.06
C SER A 124 13.40 2.78 -1.12
N ARG A 125 14.32 1.87 -0.84
CA ARG A 125 15.13 1.17 -1.86
C ARG A 125 15.29 -0.29 -1.44
N TYR A 126 14.74 -1.19 -2.25
CA TYR A 126 14.71 -2.63 -2.01
C TYR A 126 15.69 -3.32 -2.94
N LYS A 127 16.45 -4.29 -2.43
CA LYS A 127 17.21 -5.21 -3.28
C LYS A 127 16.29 -6.33 -3.73
N LEU A 128 16.24 -6.61 -5.03
CA LEU A 128 15.59 -7.81 -5.56
C LEU A 128 16.50 -9.00 -5.22
N LYS A 129 15.96 -9.95 -4.44
CA LYS A 129 16.62 -11.20 -4.04
C LYS A 129 15.78 -12.37 -4.50
#